data_AF-A0A8D8Y1R3-F1
#
_entry.id   AF-A0A8D8Y1R3-F1
#
_cell.length_a   1.000
_cell.length_b   1.000
_cell.length_c   1.000
_cell.angle_alpha   90.00
_cell.angle_beta   90.00
_cell.angle_gamma   90.00
#
_symmetry.space_group_name_H-M   'P 1'
#
loop_
_entity.id
_entity.type
_entity.pdbx_description
1 polymer ?
#
loop_
_entity_poly.entity_id
_entity_poly.type
_entity_poly.pdbx_seq_one_letter_code
_entity_poly.pdbx_strand_id
1 'polypeptide(L)'
;MLPLYSRCFELFFSLIILATSLDSAFGRNLAQRSVSMPAEPKLGEGVTSKITREMLFQWKNSPAKNVWEESGLFEGDIALKNVDRNGVTDEMKRWPNGVIPYKIDGNYSEDEQEQIKVIMEEYNNKTCIEFRPYQSEVDFISIRSDAPGCWSSVGRTGEVGGQLLNLQPDKCFTYGTIAHELLHVIGFWHQQSASNRDDYVSIKWENIHEGTVVM
;
A
#
# COMPACT_ATOMS: atom_id res chain seq x y z
N MET A 1 27.70 15.47 11.28
CA MET A 1 27.28 14.06 11.33
C MET A 1 25.83 14.06 11.83
N LEU A 2 24.87 14.17 10.91
CA LEU A 2 23.44 14.15 11.25
C LEU A 2 22.94 12.71 11.02
N PRO A 3 22.26 12.09 11.99
CA PRO A 3 21.92 10.67 11.93
C PRO A 3 20.85 10.41 10.87
N LEU A 4 20.87 9.21 10.29
CA LEU A 4 19.98 8.68 9.26
C LEU A 4 18.46 8.83 9.51
N TYR A 5 18.04 9.31 10.67
CA TYR A 5 16.63 9.45 11.07
C TYR A 5 15.84 10.53 10.31
N SER A 6 16.49 11.56 9.76
CA SER A 6 15.79 12.71 9.17
C SER A 6 15.32 12.50 7.72
N ARG A 7 15.73 11.41 7.04
CA ARG A 7 15.36 11.16 5.63
C ARG A 7 14.09 10.31 5.44
N CYS A 8 13.66 9.56 6.45
CA CYS A 8 12.44 8.75 6.34
C CYS A 8 11.14 9.55 6.53
N PHE A 9 11.17 10.68 7.24
CA PHE A 9 9.93 11.36 7.68
C PHE A 9 9.27 12.25 6.62
N GLU A 10 10.03 12.72 5.62
CA GLU A 10 9.58 13.76 4.66
C GLU A 10 9.26 13.23 3.25
N LEU A 11 9.31 11.91 3.01
CA LEU A 11 9.11 11.34 1.65
C LEU A 11 7.87 10.45 1.50
N PHE A 12 7.13 10.17 2.58
CA PHE A 12 5.93 9.32 2.53
C PHE A 12 4.73 9.94 1.80
N PHE A 13 4.66 11.27 1.71
CA PHE A 13 3.60 11.93 0.93
C PHE A 13 3.82 11.87 -0.59
N SER A 14 5.04 11.57 -1.06
CA SER A 14 5.32 11.52 -2.50
C SER A 14 4.90 10.21 -3.15
N LEU A 15 4.93 9.05 -2.49
CA LEU A 15 4.50 7.80 -3.13
C LEU A 15 2.97 7.67 -3.28
N ILE A 16 2.19 8.23 -2.34
CA ILE A 16 0.72 8.28 -2.47
C ILE A 16 0.30 9.26 -3.59
N ILE A 17 1.12 10.28 -3.88
CA ILE A 17 0.82 11.31 -4.90
C ILE A 17 1.44 10.98 -6.27
N LEU A 18 2.57 10.27 -6.34
CA LEU A 18 3.28 9.95 -7.58
C LEU A 18 2.56 8.93 -8.47
N ALA A 19 1.49 8.28 -7.99
CA ALA A 19 0.57 7.54 -8.86
C ALA A 19 -0.32 8.47 -9.73
N THR A 20 -0.24 9.81 -9.57
CA THR A 20 -1.14 10.74 -10.28
C THR A 20 -0.53 12.04 -10.83
N SER A 21 0.80 12.29 -10.77
CA SER A 21 1.30 13.55 -11.35
C SER A 21 2.78 13.55 -11.77
N LEU A 22 2.99 13.47 -13.09
CA LEU A 22 4.05 14.18 -13.79
C LEU A 22 3.39 15.41 -14.44
N ASP A 23 3.48 16.58 -13.81
CA ASP A 23 3.90 17.83 -14.46
C ASP A 23 3.80 19.08 -13.55
N SER A 24 4.95 19.76 -13.41
CA SER A 24 5.18 21.21 -13.17
C SER A 24 4.44 22.00 -12.08
N ALA A 25 5.15 22.15 -10.94
CA ALA A 25 5.70 23.39 -10.35
C ALA A 25 4.87 24.69 -10.11
N PHE A 26 4.99 25.14 -8.84
CA PHE A 26 5.27 26.51 -8.32
C PHE A 26 4.12 27.41 -7.81
N GLY A 27 4.27 27.85 -6.55
CA GLY A 27 3.67 29.09 -6.03
C GLY A 27 3.18 29.06 -4.58
N ARG A 28 3.89 29.74 -3.66
CA ARG A 28 3.55 29.88 -2.22
C ARG A 28 2.64 31.10 -1.98
N ASN A 29 1.78 31.07 -0.95
CA ASN A 29 1.83 32.00 0.20
C ASN A 29 0.78 31.68 1.29
N LEU A 30 1.16 31.98 2.54
CA LEU A 30 0.44 31.73 3.79
C LEU A 30 -0.46 32.92 4.18
N ALA A 31 -1.70 32.68 4.63
CA ALA A 31 -2.34 33.45 5.71
C ALA A 31 -3.67 32.83 6.18
N GLN A 32 -3.88 32.92 7.51
CA GLN A 32 -5.14 32.91 8.27
C GLN A 32 -5.78 31.55 8.66
N ARG A 33 -5.59 31.21 9.94
CA ARG A 33 -6.34 30.17 10.68
C ARG A 33 -7.82 30.57 10.81
N SER A 34 -8.66 29.99 9.96
CA SER A 34 -10.04 29.63 10.25
C SER A 34 -10.10 28.13 10.53
N VAL A 35 -11.14 27.67 11.24
CA VAL A 35 -11.41 26.25 11.51
C VAL A 35 -11.13 25.44 10.25
N SER A 36 -10.11 24.58 10.29
CA SER A 36 -9.63 23.88 9.10
C SER A 36 -10.69 22.86 8.70
N MET A 37 -11.53 23.22 7.73
CA MET A 37 -12.13 22.20 6.88
C MET A 37 -10.99 21.31 6.38
N PRO A 38 -11.10 19.99 6.47
CA PRO A 38 -10.16 19.08 5.83
C PRO A 38 -9.96 19.56 4.40
N ALA A 39 -8.71 19.59 3.92
CA ALA A 39 -8.46 19.90 2.52
C ALA A 39 -9.37 19.01 1.66
N GLU A 40 -9.97 19.56 0.61
CA GLU A 40 -10.70 18.74 -0.35
C GLU A 40 -9.82 17.55 -0.74
N PRO A 41 -10.36 16.31 -0.74
CA PRO A 41 -9.58 15.16 -1.13
C PRO A 41 -8.91 15.47 -2.46
N LYS A 42 -7.58 15.38 -2.50
CA LYS A 42 -6.84 15.48 -3.75
C LYS A 42 -7.17 14.24 -4.56
N LEU A 43 -8.28 14.30 -5.27
CA LEU A 43 -8.60 13.37 -6.33
C LEU A 43 -7.59 13.62 -7.44
N GLY A 44 -7.03 12.55 -8.03
CA GLY A 44 -6.04 12.65 -9.11
C GLY A 44 -6.51 13.60 -10.22
N GLU A 45 -5.58 14.18 -10.97
CA GLU A 45 -5.89 15.22 -11.95
C GLU A 45 -7.05 14.80 -12.89
N GLY A 46 -8.13 15.58 -12.89
CA GLY A 46 -9.35 15.28 -13.67
C GLY A 46 -10.41 14.41 -12.98
N VAL A 47 -10.17 13.92 -11.77
CA VAL A 47 -11.15 13.17 -10.97
C VAL A 47 -11.89 14.13 -10.04
N THR A 48 -13.22 14.16 -10.12
CA THR A 48 -14.08 14.99 -9.25
C THR A 48 -14.96 14.11 -8.39
N SER A 49 -15.49 14.64 -7.29
CA SER A 49 -16.47 13.91 -6.44
C SER A 49 -17.68 13.41 -7.23
N LYS A 50 -18.07 14.15 -8.28
CA LYS A 50 -19.11 13.73 -9.24
C LYS A 50 -18.69 12.52 -10.05
N ILE A 51 -17.46 12.52 -10.58
CA ILE A 51 -16.90 11.39 -11.34
C ILE A 51 -16.73 10.16 -10.45
N THR A 52 -16.18 10.32 -9.24
CA THR A 52 -16.07 9.22 -8.27
C THR A 52 -17.44 8.62 -7.96
N ARG A 53 -18.47 9.47 -7.79
CA ARG A 53 -19.84 9.02 -7.56
C ARG A 53 -20.44 8.31 -8.78
N GLU A 54 -20.18 8.80 -9.99
CA GLU A 54 -20.58 8.12 -11.24
C GLU A 54 -19.86 6.78 -11.42
N MET A 55 -18.58 6.70 -11.06
CA MET A 55 -17.81 5.45 -11.07
C MET A 55 -18.33 4.44 -10.05
N LEU A 56 -18.74 4.89 -8.86
CA LEU A 56 -19.44 4.05 -7.87
C LEU A 56 -20.78 3.53 -8.42
N PHE A 57 -21.55 4.36 -9.13
CA PHE A 57 -22.80 3.92 -9.77
C PHE A 57 -22.57 2.97 -10.94
N GLN A 58 -21.39 3.01 -11.58
CA GLN A 58 -20.98 2.08 -12.64
C GLN A 58 -20.15 0.91 -12.14
N TRP A 59 -19.92 0.82 -10.83
CA TRP A 59 -19.19 -0.29 -10.24
C TRP A 59 -19.95 -1.59 -10.54
N LYS A 60 -19.20 -2.58 -11.01
CA LYS A 60 -19.67 -3.94 -11.25
C LYS A 60 -18.74 -4.85 -10.49
N ASN A 61 -19.30 -5.81 -9.77
CA ASN A 61 -18.54 -6.88 -9.16
C ASN A 61 -17.89 -7.72 -10.28
N SER A 62 -16.66 -7.37 -10.63
CA SER A 62 -15.91 -7.98 -11.73
C SER A 62 -14.56 -8.46 -11.20
N PRO A 63 -14.23 -9.75 -11.39
CA PRO A 63 -12.97 -10.37 -10.97
C PRO A 63 -11.73 -9.55 -11.35
N ALA A 64 -11.71 -9.02 -12.59
CA ALA A 64 -10.59 -8.24 -13.10
C ALA A 64 -10.45 -6.82 -12.51
N LYS A 65 -11.50 -6.28 -11.86
CA LYS A 65 -11.48 -4.93 -11.26
C LYS A 65 -11.34 -4.98 -9.74
N ASN A 66 -11.78 -6.06 -9.11
CA ASN A 66 -11.82 -6.21 -7.65
C ASN A 66 -10.89 -7.34 -7.17
N VAL A 67 -9.72 -7.43 -7.78
CA VAL A 67 -8.71 -8.46 -7.49
C VAL A 67 -8.32 -8.50 -5.99
N TRP A 68 -8.39 -7.36 -5.33
CA TRP A 68 -8.16 -7.16 -3.89
C TRP A 68 -9.24 -7.84 -3.03
N GLU A 69 -10.47 -7.94 -3.53
CA GLU A 69 -11.60 -8.58 -2.83
C GLU A 69 -11.61 -10.11 -3.06
N GLU A 70 -10.81 -10.63 -4.01
CA GLU A 70 -10.77 -12.06 -4.32
C GLU A 70 -10.02 -12.89 -3.26
N SER A 71 -9.24 -12.27 -2.38
CA SER A 71 -8.45 -13.02 -1.39
C SER A 71 -9.28 -13.45 -0.16
N GLY A 72 -10.37 -12.74 0.14
CA GLY A 72 -11.22 -13.00 1.32
C GLY A 72 -10.54 -12.68 2.66
N LEU A 73 -9.47 -11.90 2.64
CA LEU A 73 -8.69 -11.52 3.82
C LEU A 73 -9.24 -10.25 4.48
N PHE A 74 -8.64 -9.84 5.60
CA PHE A 74 -9.08 -8.66 6.33
C PHE A 74 -8.96 -7.41 5.47
N GLU A 75 -9.99 -6.57 5.50
CA GLU A 75 -10.09 -5.40 4.61
C GLU A 75 -9.92 -5.71 3.11
N GLY A 76 -10.08 -6.96 2.71
CA GLY A 76 -9.92 -7.43 1.34
C GLY A 76 -8.65 -8.26 1.15
N ASP A 77 -7.49 -7.73 1.54
CA ASP A 77 -6.15 -8.18 1.11
C ASP A 77 -5.09 -8.26 2.23
N ILE A 78 -5.48 -8.14 3.50
CA ILE A 78 -4.54 -8.17 4.63
C ILE A 78 -4.59 -9.48 5.41
N ALA A 79 -3.44 -10.17 5.49
CA ALA A 79 -3.24 -11.29 6.40
C ALA A 79 -2.98 -10.79 7.84
N LEU A 80 -3.94 -11.02 8.76
CA LEU A 80 -4.00 -10.32 10.05
C LEU A 80 -3.13 -10.85 11.20
N LYS A 81 -2.63 -9.88 12.00
CA LYS A 81 -2.49 -9.88 13.47
C LYS A 81 -2.63 -8.44 14.04
N ASN A 82 -3.79 -8.11 14.63
CA ASN A 82 -4.19 -6.89 15.39
C ASN A 82 -3.96 -5.50 14.76
N VAL A 83 -4.93 -4.57 14.90
CA VAL A 83 -4.96 -3.27 14.21
C VAL A 83 -5.32 -2.10 15.14
N ASP A 84 -4.74 -0.91 14.92
CA ASP A 84 -5.03 0.34 15.68
C ASP A 84 -4.74 1.64 14.87
N ARG A 85 -3.70 1.69 14.01
CA ARG A 85 -3.32 2.87 13.18
C ARG A 85 -2.82 2.48 11.79
N ASN A 86 -2.85 3.42 10.81
CA ASN A 86 -2.41 3.18 9.42
C ASN A 86 -0.96 2.82 9.23
N GLY A 87 -0.07 3.32 10.08
CA GLY A 87 1.30 2.80 10.18
C GLY A 87 1.37 1.88 11.38
N VAL A 88 1.98 0.71 11.22
CA VAL A 88 2.25 -0.16 12.35
C VAL A 88 3.14 0.58 13.36
N THR A 89 2.60 0.77 14.56
CA THR A 89 3.29 1.44 15.67
C THR A 89 4.23 0.48 16.41
N ASP A 90 3.96 -0.82 16.34
CA ASP A 90 4.78 -1.86 16.95
C ASP A 90 6.17 -1.92 16.31
N GLU A 91 7.19 -1.57 17.09
CA GLU A 91 8.57 -1.55 16.61
C GLU A 91 9.08 -2.95 16.24
N MET A 92 8.50 -4.01 16.81
CA MET A 92 8.88 -5.39 16.50
C MET A 92 8.52 -5.80 15.07
N LYS A 93 7.52 -5.12 14.51
CA LYS A 93 7.05 -5.29 13.13
C LYS A 93 7.79 -4.40 12.13
N ARG A 94 8.76 -3.59 12.56
CA ARG A 94 9.62 -2.83 11.64
C ARG A 94 10.72 -3.73 11.09
N TRP A 95 11.04 -3.52 9.82
CA TRP A 95 12.20 -4.13 9.19
C TRP A 95 13.49 -3.52 9.75
N PRO A 96 14.44 -4.34 10.25
CA PRO A 96 15.72 -3.84 10.76
C PRO A 96 16.45 -2.98 9.73
N ASN A 97 16.83 -1.77 10.13
CA ASN A 97 17.50 -0.78 9.28
C ASN A 97 16.73 -0.38 8.00
N GLY A 98 15.43 -0.67 7.90
CA GLY A 98 14.64 -0.42 6.69
C GLY A 98 14.99 -1.36 5.53
N VAL A 99 15.71 -2.45 5.79
CA VAL A 99 16.13 -3.42 4.77
C VAL A 99 15.14 -4.57 4.71
N ILE A 100 14.62 -4.85 3.52
CA ILE A 100 13.63 -5.89 3.24
C ILE A 100 14.25 -6.88 2.24
N PRO A 101 14.83 -7.98 2.72
CA PRO A 101 15.31 -9.03 1.83
C PRO A 101 14.12 -9.69 1.12
N TYR A 102 14.23 -9.94 -0.18
CA TYR A 102 13.16 -10.58 -0.95
C TYR A 102 13.67 -11.77 -1.77
N LYS A 103 12.77 -12.72 -1.98
CA LYS A 103 12.97 -13.87 -2.86
C LYS A 103 11.74 -14.03 -3.75
N ILE A 104 11.94 -14.15 -5.06
CA ILE A 104 10.86 -14.42 -6.02
C ILE A 104 10.76 -15.94 -6.18
N ASP A 105 9.76 -16.54 -5.56
CA ASP A 105 9.51 -17.99 -5.55
C ASP A 105 8.26 -18.40 -6.37
N GLY A 106 7.47 -17.41 -6.80
CA GLY A 106 6.31 -17.61 -7.67
C GLY A 106 6.68 -17.94 -9.11
N ASN A 107 5.73 -18.55 -9.82
CA ASN A 107 5.87 -18.85 -11.24
C ASN A 107 5.45 -17.62 -12.06
N TYR A 108 6.41 -16.75 -12.33
CA TYR A 108 6.24 -15.50 -13.07
C TYR A 108 7.03 -15.52 -14.38
N SER A 109 6.46 -14.91 -15.41
CA SER A 109 7.17 -14.57 -16.64
C SER A 109 8.34 -13.61 -16.38
N GLU A 110 9.28 -13.51 -17.32
CA GLU A 110 10.41 -12.58 -17.20
C GLU A 110 9.95 -11.12 -17.05
N ASP A 111 8.91 -10.74 -17.79
CA ASP A 111 8.31 -9.39 -17.74
C ASP A 111 7.71 -9.10 -16.36
N GLU A 112 6.98 -10.06 -15.78
CA GLU A 112 6.40 -9.94 -14.44
C GLU A 112 7.48 -9.83 -13.35
N GLN A 113 8.55 -10.64 -13.45
CA GLN A 113 9.68 -10.54 -12.52
C GLN A 113 10.38 -9.19 -12.61
N GLU A 114 10.52 -8.64 -13.82
CA GLU A 114 11.13 -7.33 -14.02
C GLU A 114 10.25 -6.22 -13.47
N GLN A 115 8.93 -6.26 -13.65
CA GLN A 115 8.00 -5.30 -13.06
C GLN A 115 8.11 -5.25 -11.54
N ILE A 116 8.16 -6.41 -10.87
CA ILE A 116 8.35 -6.49 -9.41
C ILE A 116 9.64 -5.77 -9.00
N LYS A 117 10.75 -6.05 -9.69
CA LYS A 117 12.07 -5.46 -9.38
C LYS A 117 12.08 -3.96 -9.62
N VAL A 118 11.51 -3.48 -10.73
CA VAL A 118 11.43 -2.05 -11.05
C VAL A 118 10.70 -1.29 -9.95
N ILE A 119 9.59 -1.82 -9.45
CA ILE A 119 8.80 -1.14 -8.41
C ILE A 119 9.52 -1.14 -7.06
N MET A 120 10.20 -2.24 -6.71
CA MET A 120 11.09 -2.26 -5.54
C MET A 120 12.21 -1.23 -5.66
N GLU A 121 12.80 -1.11 -6.85
CA GLU A 121 13.86 -0.15 -7.12
C GLU A 121 13.36 1.29 -7.05
N GLU A 122 12.08 1.55 -7.37
CA GLU A 122 11.49 2.85 -7.11
C GLU A 122 11.42 3.18 -5.62
N TYR A 123 11.05 2.22 -4.77
CA TYR A 123 11.10 2.41 -3.31
C TYR A 123 12.53 2.70 -2.84
N ASN A 124 13.52 1.94 -3.34
CA ASN A 124 14.94 2.14 -3.04
C ASN A 124 15.40 3.57 -3.37
N ASN A 125 14.95 4.09 -4.51
CA ASN A 125 15.37 5.41 -5.01
C ASN A 125 14.60 6.57 -4.38
N LYS A 126 13.32 6.37 -4.02
CA LYS A 126 12.43 7.44 -3.55
C LYS A 126 12.30 7.48 -2.03
N THR A 127 12.73 6.45 -1.31
CA THR A 127 12.56 6.34 0.15
C THR A 127 13.87 5.93 0.84
N CYS A 128 13.78 5.69 2.15
CA CYS A 128 14.86 5.11 2.93
C CYS A 128 14.74 3.58 3.08
N ILE A 129 13.73 2.96 2.45
CA ILE A 129 13.53 1.52 2.43
C ILE A 129 14.43 0.91 1.36
N GLU A 130 15.05 -0.23 1.67
CA GLU A 130 15.91 -0.97 0.76
C GLU A 130 15.37 -2.39 0.56
N PHE A 131 14.77 -2.65 -0.60
CA PHE A 131 14.52 -3.99 -1.09
C PHE A 131 15.77 -4.53 -1.76
N ARG A 132 16.24 -5.71 -1.32
CA ARG A 132 17.40 -6.38 -1.93
C ARG A 132 17.22 -7.89 -2.00
N PRO A 133 17.90 -8.57 -2.94
CA PRO A 133 17.84 -10.02 -3.03
C PRO A 133 18.25 -10.70 -1.71
N TYR A 134 17.45 -11.69 -1.32
CA TYR A 134 17.70 -12.57 -0.19
C TYR A 134 19.05 -13.30 -0.33
N GLN A 135 19.78 -13.41 0.78
CA GLN A 135 21.06 -14.12 0.85
C GLN A 135 21.01 -15.26 1.88
N SER A 136 20.61 -14.96 3.11
CA SER A 136 20.56 -15.94 4.23
C SER A 136 19.84 -15.39 5.47
N GLU A 137 19.06 -14.33 5.32
CA GLU A 137 18.38 -13.64 6.41
C GLU A 137 17.28 -14.49 7.04
N VAL A 138 17.07 -14.39 8.35
CA VAL A 138 15.98 -15.14 9.00
C VAL A 138 14.62 -14.62 8.54
N ASP A 139 14.49 -13.30 8.46
CA ASP A 139 13.27 -12.63 8.02
C ASP A 139 13.48 -12.08 6.61
N PHE A 140 12.59 -12.45 5.71
CA PHE A 140 12.56 -11.98 4.33
C PHE A 140 11.14 -12.14 3.78
N ILE A 141 10.85 -11.51 2.65
CA ILE A 141 9.60 -11.77 1.92
C ILE A 141 9.82 -12.83 0.85
N SER A 142 8.94 -13.82 0.79
CA SER A 142 8.83 -14.78 -0.32
C SER A 142 7.64 -14.38 -1.18
N ILE A 143 7.92 -13.97 -2.41
CA ILE A 143 6.94 -13.47 -3.38
C ILE A 143 6.46 -14.67 -4.19
N ARG A 144 5.19 -15.04 -4.03
CA ARG A 144 4.62 -16.28 -4.56
C ARG A 144 3.30 -16.06 -5.28
N SER A 145 2.95 -17.05 -6.08
CA SER A 145 1.79 -17.05 -6.99
C SER A 145 0.88 -18.25 -6.72
N ASP A 146 0.88 -18.76 -5.50
CA ASP A 146 0.26 -20.03 -5.12
C ASP A 146 -1.21 -19.89 -4.69
N ALA A 147 -1.67 -18.67 -4.44
CA ALA A 147 -3.06 -18.39 -4.09
C ALA A 147 -3.72 -17.36 -5.03
N PRO A 148 -5.06 -17.34 -5.13
CA PRO A 148 -5.79 -16.26 -5.79
C PRO A 148 -5.61 -14.91 -5.07
N GLY A 149 -5.77 -13.82 -5.84
CA GLY A 149 -5.75 -12.44 -5.35
C GLY A 149 -4.34 -11.86 -5.15
N CYS A 150 -4.30 -10.61 -4.69
CA CYS A 150 -3.08 -9.95 -4.23
C CYS A 150 -3.24 -9.67 -2.75
N TRP A 151 -2.23 -9.99 -1.95
CA TRP A 151 -2.28 -9.78 -0.52
C TRP A 151 -0.93 -9.94 0.15
N SER A 152 -0.79 -9.33 1.33
CA SER A 152 0.35 -9.52 2.21
C SER A 152 0.00 -9.38 3.69
N SER A 153 0.96 -9.70 4.55
CA SER A 153 0.92 -9.30 5.95
C SER A 153 1.39 -7.85 6.10
N VAL A 154 0.90 -7.16 7.13
CA VAL A 154 1.32 -5.79 7.40
C VAL A 154 2.56 -5.75 8.30
N GLY A 155 3.67 -5.27 7.74
CA GLY A 155 4.97 -5.17 8.40
C GLY A 155 5.73 -6.48 8.45
N ARG A 156 6.86 -6.49 9.16
CA ARG A 156 7.65 -7.69 9.45
C ARG A 156 6.89 -8.61 10.41
N THR A 157 6.67 -9.86 10.03
CA THR A 157 5.99 -10.84 10.90
C THR A 157 6.94 -11.62 11.82
N GLY A 158 8.23 -11.68 11.48
CA GLY A 158 9.23 -12.50 12.18
C GLY A 158 9.05 -14.01 11.94
N GLU A 159 8.39 -14.38 10.84
CA GLU A 159 8.12 -15.77 10.50
C GLU A 159 9.39 -16.47 9.97
N VAL A 160 9.74 -17.59 10.64
CA VAL A 160 10.87 -18.42 10.23
C VAL A 160 10.55 -19.08 8.89
N GLY A 161 11.39 -18.86 7.89
CA GLY A 161 11.19 -19.37 6.53
C GLY A 161 10.66 -18.33 5.54
N GLY A 162 10.52 -17.08 5.99
CA GLY A 162 10.08 -15.95 5.17
C GLY A 162 8.57 -15.77 5.20
N GLN A 163 8.13 -14.51 5.20
CA GLN A 163 6.72 -14.16 5.14
C GLN A 163 6.24 -14.07 3.70
N LEU A 164 5.02 -14.53 3.45
CA LEU A 164 4.44 -14.56 2.11
C LEU A 164 3.93 -13.18 1.67
N LEU A 165 4.26 -12.81 0.42
CA LEU A 165 3.55 -11.81 -0.37
C LEU A 165 3.00 -12.52 -1.62
N ASN A 166 1.68 -12.56 -1.77
CA ASN A 166 1.06 -13.25 -2.89
C ASN A 166 0.71 -12.25 -4.00
N LEU A 167 1.22 -12.52 -5.21
CA LEU A 167 0.83 -11.81 -6.42
C LEU A 167 0.34 -12.85 -7.44
N GLN A 168 -0.96 -12.87 -7.69
CA GLN A 168 -1.54 -13.70 -8.76
C GLN A 168 -1.05 -13.22 -10.14
N PRO A 169 -0.51 -14.12 -10.99
CA PRO A 169 -0.08 -13.81 -12.36
C PRO A 169 -1.20 -13.17 -13.18
N ASP A 170 -0.82 -12.26 -14.08
CA ASP A 170 -1.69 -11.42 -14.92
C ASP A 170 -2.65 -10.46 -14.17
N LYS A 171 -3.11 -10.83 -12.98
CA LYS A 171 -4.14 -10.13 -12.20
C LYS A 171 -3.56 -9.06 -11.28
N CYS A 172 -2.41 -9.34 -10.67
CA CYS A 172 -1.74 -8.44 -9.73
C CYS A 172 -0.68 -7.54 -10.38
N PHE A 173 -0.46 -7.67 -11.68
CA PHE A 173 0.64 -7.04 -12.40
C PHE A 173 0.27 -5.68 -12.98
N THR A 174 -0.21 -4.81 -12.09
CA THR A 174 -0.23 -3.36 -12.33
C THR A 174 0.76 -2.69 -11.39
N TYR A 175 1.29 -1.54 -11.80
CA TYR A 175 2.21 -0.77 -10.97
C TYR A 175 1.61 -0.49 -9.57
N GLY A 176 0.36 -0.02 -9.54
CA GLY A 176 -0.31 0.34 -8.29
C GLY A 176 -0.52 -0.85 -7.36
N THR A 177 -0.81 -2.03 -7.92
CA THR A 177 -1.00 -3.27 -7.15
C THR A 177 0.26 -3.77 -6.49
N ILE A 178 1.34 -3.90 -7.25
CA ILE A 178 2.61 -4.34 -6.65
C ILE A 178 3.09 -3.31 -5.62
N ALA A 179 2.97 -2.01 -5.92
CA ALA A 179 3.36 -0.96 -4.99
C ALA A 179 2.54 -0.98 -3.70
N HIS A 180 1.24 -1.26 -3.78
CA HIS A 180 0.32 -1.41 -2.65
C HIS A 180 0.67 -2.60 -1.76
N GLU A 181 0.89 -3.78 -2.33
CA GLU A 181 1.27 -4.96 -1.56
C GLU A 181 2.64 -4.81 -0.88
N LEU A 182 3.59 -4.15 -1.55
CA LEU A 182 4.87 -3.79 -0.95
C LEU A 182 4.70 -2.77 0.19
N LEU A 183 3.70 -1.89 0.12
CA LEU A 183 3.39 -0.94 1.20
C LEU A 183 2.83 -1.66 2.44
N HIS A 184 2.02 -2.72 2.24
CA HIS A 184 1.66 -3.63 3.33
C HIS A 184 2.89 -4.26 3.97
N VAL A 185 3.80 -4.83 3.16
CA VAL A 185 5.06 -5.39 3.67
C VAL A 185 5.86 -4.38 4.49
N ILE A 186 5.93 -3.12 4.05
CA ILE A 186 6.64 -2.06 4.77
C ILE A 186 6.01 -1.80 6.15
N GLY A 187 4.68 -1.94 6.27
CA GLY A 187 3.97 -1.80 7.54
C GLY A 187 2.80 -0.83 7.52
N PHE A 188 2.16 -0.63 6.37
CA PHE A 188 0.97 0.22 6.28
C PHE A 188 -0.30 -0.60 6.14
N TRP A 189 -1.33 -0.17 6.86
CA TRP A 189 -2.71 -0.58 6.67
C TRP A 189 -3.38 0.35 5.65
N HIS A 190 -4.61 0.03 5.30
CA HIS A 190 -5.36 0.88 4.42
C HIS A 190 -5.61 2.28 4.98
N GLN A 191 -5.60 3.28 4.10
CA GLN A 191 -5.70 4.67 4.52
C GLN A 191 -7.07 4.99 5.14
N GLN A 192 -8.16 4.38 4.64
CA GLN A 192 -9.49 4.54 5.22
C GLN A 192 -9.62 3.96 6.62
N SER A 193 -8.63 3.21 7.11
CA SER A 193 -8.62 2.62 8.45
C SER A 193 -7.90 3.51 9.48
N ALA A 194 -7.62 4.76 9.12
CA ALA A 194 -6.95 5.70 10.01
C ALA A 194 -7.77 5.94 11.27
N SER A 195 -7.10 6.06 12.42
CA SER A 195 -7.76 6.44 13.67
C SER A 195 -8.45 7.82 13.60
N ASN A 196 -8.03 8.68 12.66
CA ASN A 196 -8.64 9.98 12.38
C ASN A 196 -9.41 10.02 11.05
N ARG A 197 -9.78 8.86 10.47
CA ARG A 197 -10.48 8.80 9.17
C ARG A 197 -11.78 9.62 9.19
N ASP A 198 -12.48 9.64 10.32
CA ASP A 198 -13.83 10.21 10.44
C ASP A 198 -13.79 11.74 10.33
N ASP A 199 -12.59 12.34 10.43
CA ASP A 199 -12.37 13.76 10.12
C ASP A 199 -12.41 14.03 8.60
N TYR A 200 -12.20 13.03 7.75
CA TYR A 200 -12.01 13.18 6.29
C TYR A 200 -13.04 12.44 5.45
N VAL A 201 -13.54 11.30 5.91
CA VAL A 201 -14.47 10.44 5.18
C VAL A 201 -15.62 10.00 6.08
N SER A 202 -16.78 9.74 5.47
CA SER A 202 -17.92 9.14 6.17
C SER A 202 -18.23 7.77 5.57
N ILE A 203 -18.20 6.74 6.40
CA ILE A 203 -18.55 5.40 5.99
C ILE A 203 -20.08 5.27 5.93
N LYS A 204 -20.59 4.91 4.76
CA LYS A 204 -22.02 4.59 4.54
C LYS A 204 -22.25 3.11 4.81
N TRP A 205 -22.34 2.78 6.09
CA TRP A 205 -22.47 1.40 6.59
C TRP A 205 -23.63 0.64 5.95
N GLU A 206 -24.72 1.33 5.61
CA GLU A 206 -25.88 0.77 4.91
C GLU A 206 -25.58 0.26 3.50
N ASN A 207 -24.46 0.68 2.90
CA ASN A 207 -24.02 0.28 1.57
C ASN A 207 -22.95 -0.81 1.61
N ILE A 208 -22.56 -1.31 2.78
CA ILE A 208 -21.54 -2.34 2.93
C ILE A 208 -22.21 -3.71 2.87
N HIS A 209 -21.64 -4.62 2.07
CA HIS A 209 -22.13 -5.99 1.99
C HIS A 209 -21.99 -6.70 3.34
N GLU A 210 -23.03 -7.43 3.73
CA GLU A 210 -23.01 -8.21 4.96
C GLU A 210 -21.85 -9.22 4.93
N GLY A 211 -21.07 -9.27 6.02
CA GLY A 211 -19.89 -10.12 6.13
C GLY A 211 -18.58 -9.49 5.64
N THR A 212 -18.61 -8.29 5.03
CA THR A 212 -17.38 -7.54 4.73
C THR A 212 -16.73 -7.05 6.02
N VAL A 213 -15.45 -7.37 6.21
CA VAL A 213 -14.68 -6.94 7.38
C VAL A 213 -14.00 -5.61 7.08
N VAL A 214 -14.51 -4.54 7.70
CA VAL A 214 -13.94 -3.18 7.69
C VAL A 214 -13.77 -2.69 9.13
N MET A 215 -12.85 -1.75 9.36
CA MET A 215 -12.59 -1.12 10.66
C MET A 215 -13.47 0.11 10.91
#